data_AF-A0A521CCF3-F1
#
_entry.id   AF-A0A521CCF3-F1
#
_cell.length_a   1.000
_cell.length_b   1.000
_cell.length_c   1.000
_cell.angle_alpha   90.00
_cell.angle_beta   90.00
_cell.angle_gamma   90.00
#
_symmetry.space_group_name_H-M   'P 1'
#
loop_
_entity.id
_entity.type
_entity.pdbx_description
1 polymer ?
#
loop_
_entity_poly.entity_id
_entity_poly.type
_entity_poly.pdbx_seq_one_letter_code
_entity_poly.pdbx_strand_id
1 'polypeptide(L)'
;MKGIIYARVSIPQTKKEMDIEEQVKVLKNWSNILSCKVQEVITERHSGFDLDRKGLFRLLDWVRKKEIEAVLVPNDTCLGKGEAKLAVIHQLFQSGCDIYSFQSGGKLELRADEWTMLSLLSKSDELRKNWKRYKISQGMRRAISEKDYSPQMNLANRGRGKRTKKSIPIEHIVSLKEKKLTFEEIAATLQGWGYHISRSTVHRRYREWIASSATLKPVEETDEN
;
A
#
# COMPACT_ATOMS: atom_id res chain seq x y z
N MET A 1 -3.32 18.80 5.46
CA MET A 1 -4.22 17.67 5.14
C MET A 1 -4.74 17.82 3.73
N LYS A 2 -4.71 16.76 2.90
CA LYS A 2 -5.37 16.76 1.57
C LYS A 2 -6.76 16.13 1.68
N GLY A 3 -7.77 16.81 1.17
CA GLY A 3 -9.15 16.33 1.30
C GLY A 3 -9.99 16.39 0.03
N ILE A 4 -11.09 15.65 0.03
CA ILE A 4 -12.18 15.78 -0.94
C ILE A 4 -13.46 16.22 -0.22
N ILE A 5 -14.23 17.06 -0.88
CA ILE A 5 -15.61 17.33 -0.49
C ILE A 5 -16.51 16.36 -1.25
N TYR A 6 -17.34 15.62 -0.52
CA TYR A 6 -18.32 14.70 -1.11
C TYR A 6 -19.71 15.01 -0.57
N ALA A 7 -20.61 15.41 -1.47
CA ALA A 7 -21.99 15.76 -1.15
C ALA A 7 -22.96 14.92 -2.00
N ARG A 8 -23.98 14.35 -1.34
CA ARG A 8 -25.06 13.61 -2.00
C ARG A 8 -26.39 14.18 -1.56
N VAL A 9 -27.26 14.47 -2.52
CA VAL A 9 -28.68 14.73 -2.26
C VAL A 9 -29.53 13.58 -2.78
N SER A 10 -30.69 13.40 -2.15
CA SER A 10 -31.64 12.38 -2.61
C SER A 10 -32.32 12.85 -3.90
N ILE A 11 -32.68 11.91 -4.77
CA ILE A 11 -33.48 12.22 -5.95
C ILE A 11 -34.85 12.73 -5.43
N PRO A 12 -35.34 13.90 -5.88
CA PRO A 12 -36.41 14.59 -5.17
C PRO A 12 -37.74 13.83 -5.27
N GLN A 13 -38.46 13.73 -4.15
CA GLN A 13 -39.91 13.53 -4.14
C GLN A 13 -40.67 14.77 -3.63
N THR A 14 -40.02 15.71 -2.91
CA THR A 14 -40.71 16.89 -2.37
C THR A 14 -39.75 18.04 -2.02
N LYS A 15 -40.16 19.27 -2.32
CA LYS A 15 -39.43 20.53 -2.10
C LYS A 15 -39.21 20.82 -0.60
N LYS A 16 -37.95 20.75 -0.10
CA LYS A 16 -37.36 21.47 1.06
C LYS A 16 -36.02 20.87 1.50
N GLU A 17 -35.10 20.60 0.57
CA GLU A 17 -33.71 20.29 0.92
C GLU A 17 -32.82 21.45 0.44
N MET A 18 -31.83 21.85 1.26
CA MET A 18 -30.81 22.80 0.84
C MET A 18 -30.19 22.33 -0.47
N ASP A 19 -29.96 23.27 -1.39
CA ASP A 19 -29.37 22.92 -2.67
C ASP A 19 -27.95 22.39 -2.47
N ILE A 20 -27.56 21.44 -3.32
CA ILE A 20 -26.24 20.79 -3.24
C ILE A 20 -25.11 21.83 -3.35
N GLU A 21 -25.36 22.92 -4.08
CA GLU A 21 -24.43 24.04 -4.24
C GLU A 21 -24.20 24.80 -2.93
N GLU A 22 -25.24 25.00 -2.11
CA GLU A 22 -25.11 25.64 -0.80
C GLU A 22 -24.33 24.76 0.17
N GLN A 23 -24.61 23.45 0.18
CA GLN A 23 -23.86 22.49 1.00
C GLN A 23 -22.38 22.49 0.64
N VAL A 24 -22.05 22.53 -0.65
CA VAL A 24 -20.67 22.62 -1.13
C VAL A 24 -20.01 23.92 -0.69
N LYS A 25 -20.69 25.07 -0.76
CA LYS A 25 -20.14 26.36 -0.29
C LYS A 25 -19.81 26.31 1.20
N VAL A 26 -20.71 25.77 2.02
CA VAL A 26 -20.49 25.59 3.46
C VAL A 26 -19.28 24.69 3.73
N LEU A 27 -19.18 23.56 3.04
CA LEU A 27 -18.06 22.63 3.20
C LEU A 27 -16.72 23.20 2.73
N LYS A 28 -16.71 24.02 1.66
CA LYS A 28 -15.51 24.75 1.23
C LYS A 28 -15.03 25.71 2.31
N ASN A 29 -15.94 26.49 2.89
CA ASN A 29 -15.59 27.39 4.00
C ASN A 29 -15.07 26.62 5.21
N TRP A 30 -15.73 25.51 5.56
CA TRP A 30 -15.31 24.67 6.67
C TRP A 30 -13.95 23.99 6.44
N SER A 31 -13.67 23.59 5.19
CA SER A 31 -12.36 23.02 4.82
C SER A 31 -11.20 23.99 5.05
N ASN A 32 -11.43 25.30 4.84
CA ASN A 32 -10.44 26.34 5.12
C ASN A 32 -10.17 26.45 6.62
N ILE A 33 -11.21 26.37 7.45
CA ILE A 33 -11.09 26.39 8.92
C ILE A 33 -10.28 25.19 9.41
N LEU A 34 -10.52 24.01 8.82
CA LEU A 34 -9.79 22.77 9.13
C LEU A 34 -8.38 22.70 8.52
N SER A 35 -7.91 23.76 7.83
CA SER A 35 -6.63 23.75 7.08
C SER A 35 -6.50 22.55 6.12
N CYS A 36 -7.62 22.17 5.52
CA CYS A 36 -7.71 21.07 4.57
C CYS A 36 -7.64 21.59 3.13
N LYS A 37 -6.66 21.14 2.37
CA LYS A 37 -6.54 21.48 0.95
C LYS A 37 -7.45 20.58 0.12
N VAL A 38 -8.59 21.12 -0.29
CA VAL A 38 -9.56 20.42 -1.15
C VAL A 38 -8.97 20.19 -2.54
N GLN A 39 -8.81 18.93 -2.93
CA GLN A 39 -8.33 18.54 -4.25
C GLN A 39 -9.47 18.47 -5.27
N GLU A 40 -10.61 17.94 -4.83
CA GLU A 40 -11.78 17.79 -5.68
C GLU A 40 -13.08 17.93 -4.86
N VAL A 41 -14.13 18.38 -5.56
CA VAL A 41 -15.50 18.42 -5.06
C VAL A 41 -16.34 17.46 -5.90
N ILE A 42 -16.93 16.47 -5.25
CA ILE A 42 -17.76 15.45 -5.87
C ILE A 42 -19.19 15.63 -5.38
N THR A 43 -20.12 15.79 -6.31
CA THR A 43 -21.55 15.99 -6.04
C THR A 43 -22.37 14.97 -6.82
N GLU A 44 -23.34 14.33 -6.18
CA GLU A 44 -24.23 13.40 -6.87
C GLU A 44 -25.68 13.37 -6.34
N ARG A 45 -26.60 12.92 -7.20
CA ARG A 45 -28.03 12.75 -6.89
C ARG A 45 -28.39 11.28 -6.97
N HIS A 46 -28.42 10.60 -5.83
CA HIS A 46 -28.66 9.16 -5.75
C HIS A 46 -29.40 8.77 -4.46
N SER A 47 -30.02 7.59 -4.45
CA SER A 47 -30.55 6.98 -3.22
C SER A 47 -29.42 6.67 -2.24
N GLY A 48 -29.69 6.81 -0.93
CA GLY A 48 -28.73 6.47 0.12
C GLY A 48 -28.47 4.97 0.29
N PHE A 49 -29.32 4.10 -0.25
CA PHE A 49 -29.14 2.64 -0.17
C PHE A 49 -28.31 2.07 -1.32
N ASP A 50 -28.14 2.84 -2.39
CA ASP A 50 -27.43 2.40 -3.58
C ASP A 50 -25.91 2.53 -3.38
N LEU A 51 -25.15 1.54 -3.84
CA LEU A 51 -23.69 1.57 -3.86
C LEU A 51 -23.13 1.80 -5.27
N ASP A 52 -23.95 1.65 -6.32
CA ASP A 52 -23.55 1.85 -7.71
C ASP A 52 -23.59 3.34 -8.08
N ARG A 53 -22.67 4.08 -7.46
CA ARG A 53 -22.61 5.54 -7.51
C ARG A 53 -21.33 5.99 -8.18
N LYS A 54 -21.47 6.68 -9.32
CA LYS A 54 -20.33 7.20 -10.08
C LYS A 54 -19.48 8.17 -9.24
N GLY A 55 -20.10 9.03 -8.43
CA GLY A 55 -19.39 9.95 -7.55
C GLY A 55 -18.64 9.21 -6.44
N LEU A 56 -19.30 8.25 -5.79
CA LEU A 56 -18.67 7.38 -4.80
C LEU A 56 -17.45 6.63 -5.36
N PHE A 57 -17.54 6.05 -6.56
CA PHE A 57 -16.39 5.36 -7.16
C PHE A 57 -15.22 6.29 -7.45
N ARG A 58 -15.50 7.52 -7.91
CA ARG A 58 -14.45 8.54 -8.08
C ARG A 58 -13.79 8.86 -6.74
N LEU A 59 -14.56 9.03 -5.67
CA LEU A 59 -14.03 9.22 -4.32
C LEU A 59 -13.11 8.06 -3.91
N LEU A 60 -13.57 6.82 -4.08
CA LEU A 60 -12.79 5.62 -3.73
C LEU A 60 -11.52 5.47 -4.57
N ASP A 61 -11.53 5.90 -5.84
CA ASP A 61 -10.35 5.89 -6.70
C ASP A 61 -9.27 6.87 -6.20
N TRP A 62 -9.67 8.09 -5.82
CA TRP A 62 -8.76 9.08 -5.21
C TRP A 62 -8.15 8.58 -3.90
N VAL A 63 -8.99 8.01 -3.05
CA VAL A 63 -8.56 7.46 -1.76
C VAL A 63 -7.62 6.26 -1.96
N ARG A 64 -7.91 5.37 -2.93
CA ARG A 64 -7.07 4.21 -3.25
C ARG A 64 -5.68 4.60 -3.77
N LYS A 65 -5.57 5.70 -4.51
CA LYS A 65 -4.27 6.25 -4.96
C LYS A 65 -3.45 6.86 -3.81
N LYS A 66 -3.99 6.89 -2.58
CA LYS A 66 -3.40 7.52 -1.39
C LYS A 66 -3.07 9.02 -1.59
N GLU A 67 -3.83 9.68 -2.45
CA GLU A 67 -3.65 11.10 -2.71
C GLU A 67 -4.37 11.96 -1.67
N ILE A 68 -5.20 11.34 -0.83
CA ILE A 68 -6.19 11.99 0.03
C ILE A 68 -6.19 11.37 1.41
N GLU A 69 -6.24 12.24 2.40
CA GLU A 69 -6.20 11.89 3.83
C GLU A 69 -7.55 12.10 4.50
N ALA A 70 -8.41 12.97 3.95
CA ALA A 70 -9.70 13.30 4.54
C ALA A 70 -10.85 13.40 3.53
N VAL A 71 -12.04 12.94 3.92
CA VAL A 71 -13.29 13.18 3.20
C VAL A 71 -14.18 14.09 4.05
N LEU A 72 -14.59 15.23 3.49
CA LEU A 72 -15.53 16.16 4.11
C LEU A 72 -16.94 15.89 3.54
N VAL A 73 -17.88 15.59 4.42
CA VAL A 73 -19.28 15.33 4.07
C VAL A 73 -20.22 16.27 4.83
N PRO A 74 -21.38 16.65 4.26
CA PRO A 74 -22.38 17.43 4.99
C PRO A 74 -22.89 16.70 6.23
N ASN A 75 -23.23 15.41 6.05
CA ASN A 75 -23.69 14.51 7.09
C ASN A 75 -23.35 13.05 6.75
N ASP A 76 -23.53 12.15 7.72
CA ASP A 76 -23.25 10.72 7.57
C ASP A 76 -24.15 10.04 6.52
N THR A 77 -25.39 10.49 6.37
CA THR A 77 -26.35 9.97 5.37
C THR A 77 -25.96 10.24 3.92
N CYS A 78 -24.97 11.11 3.68
CA CYS A 78 -24.39 11.31 2.35
C CYS A 78 -23.59 10.09 1.89
N LEU A 79 -22.91 9.41 2.82
CA LEU A 79 -22.13 8.20 2.53
C LEU A 79 -23.04 7.01 2.25
N GLY A 80 -24.23 6.98 2.85
CA GLY A 80 -25.29 6.02 2.56
C GLY A 80 -26.26 5.89 3.72
N LYS A 81 -27.13 4.88 3.67
CA LYS A 81 -28.05 4.50 4.75
C LYS A 81 -27.89 3.01 5.06
N GLY A 82 -28.07 2.63 6.33
CA GLY A 82 -27.96 1.25 6.79
C GLY A 82 -26.61 0.60 6.43
N GLU A 83 -26.67 -0.61 5.90
CA GLU A 83 -25.49 -1.40 5.51
C GLU A 83 -24.62 -0.71 4.45
N ALA A 84 -25.23 0.02 3.51
CA ALA A 84 -24.51 0.76 2.48
C ALA A 84 -23.60 1.84 3.10
N LYS A 85 -24.06 2.50 4.17
CA LYS A 85 -23.25 3.48 4.92
C LYS A 85 -22.01 2.81 5.51
N LEU A 86 -22.19 1.68 6.18
CA LEU A 86 -21.11 0.94 6.82
C LEU A 86 -20.10 0.38 5.81
N ALA A 87 -20.57 -0.10 4.65
CA ALA A 87 -19.69 -0.56 3.59
C ALA A 87 -18.77 0.55 3.06
N VAL A 88 -19.31 1.76 2.85
CA VAL A 88 -18.53 2.91 2.40
C VAL A 88 -17.53 3.35 3.48
N ILE A 89 -17.97 3.45 4.73
CA ILE A 89 -17.11 3.82 5.86
C ILE A 89 -15.97 2.81 6.03
N HIS A 90 -16.26 1.51 5.97
CA HIS A 90 -15.26 0.45 6.04
C HIS A 90 -14.18 0.63 4.97
N GLN A 91 -14.58 0.91 3.73
CA GLN A 91 -13.66 1.07 2.61
C GLN A 91 -12.76 2.30 2.78
N LEU A 92 -13.31 3.41 3.27
CA LEU A 92 -12.56 4.63 3.55
C LEU A 92 -11.56 4.43 4.69
N PHE A 93 -11.97 3.78 5.78
CA PHE A 93 -11.06 3.47 6.90
C PHE A 93 -9.97 2.47 6.54
N GLN A 94 -10.29 1.42 5.76
CA GLN A 94 -9.28 0.46 5.29
C GLN A 94 -8.20 1.15 4.44
N SER A 95 -8.56 2.25 3.77
CA SER A 95 -7.64 3.06 2.98
C SER A 95 -6.84 4.08 3.79
N GLY A 96 -7.13 4.20 5.09
CA GLY A 96 -6.47 5.15 6.00
C GLY A 96 -6.97 6.59 5.87
N CYS A 97 -8.19 6.78 5.36
CA CYS A 97 -8.79 8.09 5.18
C CYS A 97 -9.70 8.43 6.38
N ASP A 98 -9.53 9.63 6.93
CA ASP A 98 -10.44 10.19 7.95
C ASP A 98 -11.71 10.73 7.29
N ILE A 99 -12.84 10.64 7.98
CA ILE A 99 -14.12 11.18 7.53
C ILE A 99 -14.52 12.31 8.48
N TYR A 100 -14.89 13.45 7.92
CA TYR A 100 -15.31 14.65 8.64
C TYR A 100 -16.74 15.01 8.27
N SER A 101 -17.61 15.10 9.27
CA SER A 101 -19.03 15.44 9.10
C SER A 101 -19.27 16.86 9.59
N PHE A 102 -19.80 17.72 8.72
CA PHE A 102 -20.13 19.10 9.11
C PHE A 102 -21.22 19.14 10.19
N GLN A 103 -22.24 18.29 10.08
CA GLN A 103 -23.30 18.19 11.09
C GLN A 103 -22.79 17.78 12.47
N SER A 104 -21.74 16.95 12.52
CA SER A 104 -21.11 16.52 13.77
C SER A 104 -20.02 17.49 14.25
N GLY A 105 -19.67 18.50 13.45
CA GLY A 105 -18.65 19.50 13.78
C GLY A 105 -17.21 18.96 13.83
N GLY A 106 -16.95 17.76 13.29
CA GLY A 106 -15.65 17.12 13.47
C GLY A 106 -15.50 15.79 12.73
N LYS A 107 -14.59 14.94 13.22
CA LYS A 107 -14.44 13.58 12.72
C LYS A 107 -15.74 12.80 12.93
N LEU A 108 -16.09 11.94 11.99
CA LEU A 108 -17.27 11.09 12.09
C LEU A 108 -17.11 10.14 13.29
N GLU A 109 -17.94 10.34 14.29
CA GLU A 109 -18.07 9.41 15.41
C GLU A 109 -19.05 8.30 15.05
N LEU A 110 -18.59 7.06 15.18
CA LEU A 110 -19.41 5.89 14.98
C LEU A 110 -20.09 5.48 16.27
N ARG A 111 -21.30 4.96 16.14
CA ARG A 111 -21.99 4.33 17.28
C ARG A 111 -21.34 2.98 17.62
N ALA A 112 -21.61 2.48 18.83
CA ALA A 112 -21.01 1.24 19.33
C ALA A 112 -21.38 0.01 18.49
N ASP A 113 -22.62 -0.06 18.01
CA ASP A 113 -23.12 -1.07 17.08
C ASP A 113 -22.41 -1.01 15.72
N GLU A 114 -22.26 0.20 15.17
CA GLU A 114 -21.53 0.44 13.91
C GLU A 114 -20.05 0.03 14.03
N TRP A 115 -19.40 0.36 15.13
CA TRP A 115 -18.01 -0.03 15.40
C TRP A 115 -17.85 -1.55 15.50
N THR A 116 -18.77 -2.21 16.20
CA THR A 116 -18.79 -3.68 16.32
C THR A 116 -18.95 -4.34 14.96
N MET A 117 -19.86 -3.82 14.12
CA MET A 117 -20.08 -4.34 12.78
C MET A 117 -18.86 -4.14 11.87
N LEU A 118 -18.18 -2.99 11.95
CA LEU A 118 -16.93 -2.76 11.21
C LEU A 118 -15.80 -3.68 11.67
N SER A 119 -15.69 -3.94 12.97
CA SER A 119 -14.72 -4.90 13.52
C SER A 119 -14.98 -6.32 12.98
N LEU A 120 -16.26 -6.73 12.97
CA LEU A 120 -16.67 -8.02 12.39
C LEU A 120 -16.37 -8.11 10.89
N LEU A 121 -16.68 -7.06 10.11
CA LEU A 121 -16.38 -6.99 8.68
C LEU A 121 -14.87 -7.10 8.43
N SER A 122 -14.07 -6.37 9.20
CA SER A 122 -12.61 -6.40 9.12
C SER A 122 -12.07 -7.81 9.40
N LYS A 123 -12.63 -8.50 10.40
CA LYS A 123 -12.24 -9.87 10.74
C LYS A 123 -12.67 -10.88 9.67
N SER A 124 -13.84 -10.69 9.08
CA SER A 124 -14.34 -11.51 7.96
C SER A 124 -13.43 -11.38 6.73
N ASP A 125 -12.99 -10.16 6.40
CA ASP A 125 -12.04 -9.92 5.32
C ASP A 125 -10.67 -10.54 5.58
N GLU A 126 -10.18 -10.47 6.81
CA GLU A 126 -8.94 -11.15 7.23
C GLU A 126 -9.07 -12.67 7.07
N LEU A 127 -10.18 -13.25 7.54
CA LEU A 127 -10.47 -14.67 7.42
C LEU A 127 -10.51 -15.10 5.95
N ARG A 128 -11.15 -14.31 5.08
CA ARG A 128 -11.20 -14.54 3.63
C ARG A 128 -9.81 -14.52 3.00
N LYS A 129 -8.96 -13.55 3.37
CA LYS A 129 -7.56 -13.47 2.92
C LYS A 129 -6.75 -14.68 3.39
N ASN A 130 -6.93 -15.10 4.65
CA ASN A 130 -6.29 -16.29 5.22
C ASN A 130 -6.71 -17.56 4.50
N TRP A 131 -7.99 -17.73 4.23
CA TRP A 131 -8.49 -18.90 3.51
C TRP A 131 -7.96 -18.96 2.08
N LYS A 132 -7.93 -17.83 1.36
CA LYS A 132 -7.32 -17.77 0.02
C LYS A 132 -5.85 -18.18 0.07
N ARG A 133 -5.07 -17.66 1.03
CA ARG A 133 -3.67 -18.07 1.25
C ARG A 133 -3.53 -19.55 1.55
N TYR A 134 -4.41 -20.10 2.38
CA TYR A 134 -4.44 -21.51 2.72
C TYR A 134 -4.69 -22.38 1.48
N LYS A 135 -5.68 -22.05 0.65
CA LYS A 135 -5.96 -22.78 -0.60
C LYS A 135 -4.79 -22.73 -1.58
N ILE A 136 -4.15 -21.56 -1.73
CA ILE A 136 -2.93 -21.42 -2.54
C ILE A 136 -1.82 -22.32 -1.98
N SER A 137 -1.59 -22.30 -0.67
CA SER A 137 -0.57 -23.13 -0.01
C SER A 137 -0.82 -24.62 -0.18
N GLN A 138 -2.08 -25.06 -0.08
CA GLN A 138 -2.46 -26.45 -0.31
C GLN A 138 -2.22 -26.88 -1.76
N GLY A 139 -2.66 -26.07 -2.73
CA GLY A 139 -2.42 -26.34 -4.14
C GLY A 139 -0.93 -26.40 -4.49
N MET A 140 -0.13 -25.52 -3.88
CA MET A 140 1.32 -25.49 -4.03
C MET A 140 1.98 -26.76 -3.51
N ARG A 141 1.63 -27.19 -2.29
CA ARG A 141 2.19 -28.43 -1.71
C ARG A 141 1.87 -29.64 -2.59
N ARG A 142 0.64 -29.73 -3.08
CA ARG A 142 0.21 -30.80 -3.98
C ARG A 142 0.98 -30.79 -5.29
N ALA A 143 1.19 -29.61 -5.88
CA ALA A 143 1.97 -29.49 -7.12
C ALA A 143 3.43 -29.93 -6.90
N ILE A 144 4.05 -29.55 -5.79
CA ILE A 144 5.43 -29.96 -5.45
C ILE A 144 5.50 -31.48 -5.27
N SER A 145 4.57 -32.08 -4.52
CA SER A 145 4.62 -33.51 -4.18
C SER A 145 4.22 -34.42 -5.33
N GLU A 146 3.22 -34.05 -6.13
CA GLU A 146 2.62 -34.93 -7.16
C GLU A 146 3.08 -34.61 -8.58
N LYS A 147 3.52 -33.37 -8.84
CA LYS A 147 3.76 -32.88 -10.22
C LYS A 147 5.17 -32.35 -10.44
N ASP A 148 6.11 -32.68 -9.54
CA ASP A 148 7.50 -32.21 -9.55
C ASP A 148 7.62 -30.69 -9.82
N TYR A 149 6.64 -29.94 -9.31
CA TYR A 149 6.53 -28.52 -9.61
C TYR A 149 7.52 -27.76 -8.72
N SER A 150 8.42 -27.00 -9.34
CA SER A 150 9.40 -26.18 -8.65
C SER A 150 8.99 -24.70 -8.63
N PRO A 151 8.54 -24.15 -7.48
CA PRO A 151 8.11 -22.75 -7.35
C PRO A 151 9.16 -21.73 -7.78
N GLN A 152 10.43 -22.10 -7.62
CA GLN A 152 11.59 -21.28 -7.95
C GLN A 152 11.62 -20.91 -9.43
N MET A 153 11.03 -21.74 -10.29
CA MET A 153 10.97 -21.51 -11.73
C MET A 153 10.01 -20.36 -12.09
N ASN A 154 9.04 -20.03 -11.23
CA ASN A 154 8.08 -18.94 -11.43
C ASN A 154 8.59 -17.57 -10.98
N LEU A 155 9.81 -17.49 -10.45
CA LEU A 155 10.45 -16.21 -10.14
C LEU A 155 10.94 -15.57 -11.44
N ALA A 156 10.31 -14.46 -11.85
CA ALA A 156 10.69 -13.70 -13.05
C ALA A 156 12.16 -13.21 -13.04
N ASN A 157 12.76 -13.06 -11.85
CA ASN A 157 14.13 -12.58 -11.66
C ASN A 157 15.00 -13.64 -10.99
N ARG A 158 15.23 -14.79 -11.65
CA ARG A 158 16.22 -15.78 -11.20
C ARG A 158 17.59 -15.09 -11.10
N GLY A 159 18.17 -15.06 -9.90
CA GLY A 159 19.50 -14.47 -9.64
C GLY A 159 19.57 -12.95 -9.46
N ARG A 160 18.49 -12.19 -9.67
CA ARG A 160 18.44 -10.74 -9.36
C ARG A 160 17.42 -10.50 -8.25
N GLY A 161 17.90 -10.19 -7.04
CA GLY A 161 17.02 -9.79 -5.94
C GLY A 161 16.06 -8.67 -6.37
N LYS A 162 14.87 -8.60 -5.77
CA LYS A 162 13.83 -7.59 -6.11
C LYS A 162 14.31 -6.13 -6.02
N ARG A 163 15.41 -5.86 -5.33
CA ARG A 163 16.06 -4.54 -5.29
C ARG A 163 17.07 -4.44 -6.43
N THR A 164 17.01 -3.35 -7.19
CA THR A 164 18.08 -2.97 -8.13
C THR A 164 19.43 -3.10 -7.42
N LYS A 165 20.33 -3.91 -8.00
CA LYS A 165 21.64 -4.19 -7.44
C LYS A 165 22.37 -2.83 -7.38
N LYS A 166 22.61 -2.29 -6.17
CA LYS A 166 23.46 -1.10 -6.02
C LYS A 166 24.77 -1.39 -6.77
N SER A 167 25.08 -0.54 -7.75
CA SER A 167 26.33 -0.57 -8.53
C SER A 167 27.44 -0.28 -7.54
N ILE A 168 28.10 -1.33 -7.07
CA ILE A 168 29.23 -1.23 -6.14
C ILE A 168 30.36 -1.97 -6.84
N PRO A 169 31.51 -1.33 -7.06
CA PRO A 169 32.68 -2.00 -7.62
C PRO A 169 33.13 -3.11 -6.65
N ILE A 170 33.06 -4.38 -7.10
CA ILE A 170 33.51 -5.53 -6.31
C ILE A 170 35.04 -5.50 -6.15
N GLU A 171 35.74 -4.99 -7.17
CA GLU A 171 37.20 -4.77 -7.19
C GLU A 171 37.68 -3.99 -5.96
N HIS A 172 36.96 -2.94 -5.57
CA HIS A 172 37.28 -2.14 -4.40
C HIS A 172 37.12 -2.92 -3.08
N ILE A 173 36.11 -3.78 -2.99
CA ILE A 173 35.91 -4.63 -1.80
C ILE A 173 37.06 -5.63 -1.66
N VAL A 174 37.52 -6.21 -2.78
CA VAL A 174 38.63 -7.19 -2.80
C VAL A 174 39.95 -6.50 -2.44
N SER A 175 40.28 -5.37 -3.06
CA SER A 175 41.53 -4.64 -2.79
C SER A 175 41.63 -4.16 -1.34
N LEU A 176 40.53 -3.65 -0.76
CA LEU A 176 40.52 -3.27 0.65
C LEU A 176 40.62 -4.49 1.57
N LYS A 177 40.13 -5.66 1.15
CA LYS A 177 40.25 -6.89 1.92
C LYS A 177 41.67 -7.47 1.88
N GLU A 178 42.36 -7.37 0.77
CA GLU A 178 43.78 -7.73 0.61
C GLU A 178 44.69 -6.85 1.49
N LYS A 179 44.33 -5.58 1.65
CA LYS A 179 44.95 -4.65 2.61
C LYS A 179 44.59 -4.94 4.09
N LYS A 180 43.99 -6.11 4.36
CA LYS A 180 43.62 -6.63 5.69
C LYS A 180 42.58 -5.81 6.47
N LEU A 181 41.82 -4.92 5.82
CA LEU A 181 40.73 -4.21 6.50
C LEU A 181 39.59 -5.16 6.91
N THR A 182 38.91 -4.79 7.98
CA THR A 182 37.71 -5.46 8.47
C THR A 182 36.50 -5.10 7.60
N PHE A 183 35.46 -5.93 7.62
CA PHE A 183 34.24 -5.66 6.84
C PHE A 183 33.49 -4.40 7.30
N GLU A 184 33.73 -3.92 8.52
CA GLU A 184 33.18 -2.67 9.03
C GLU A 184 33.92 -1.48 8.45
N GLU A 185 35.25 -1.50 8.47
CA GLU A 185 36.07 -0.46 7.89
C GLU A 185 35.85 -0.35 6.38
N ILE A 186 35.79 -1.48 5.66
CA ILE A 186 35.50 -1.50 4.22
C ILE A 186 34.13 -0.85 3.92
N ALA A 187 33.12 -1.10 4.77
CA ALA A 187 31.83 -0.47 4.61
C ALA A 187 31.89 1.05 4.86
N ALA A 188 32.63 1.49 5.87
CA ALA A 188 32.84 2.91 6.18
C ALA A 188 33.60 3.64 5.06
N THR A 189 34.66 3.02 4.50
CA THR A 189 35.41 3.58 3.37
C THR A 189 34.53 3.73 2.12
N LEU A 190 33.74 2.69 1.80
CA LEU A 190 32.85 2.73 0.64
C LEU A 190 31.69 3.73 0.83
N GLN A 191 31.23 3.94 2.07
CA GLN A 191 30.31 5.03 2.40
C GLN A 191 30.94 6.41 2.18
N GLY A 192 32.22 6.58 2.51
CA GLY A 192 33.00 7.79 2.21
C GLY A 192 33.13 8.10 0.71
N TRP A 193 33.01 7.09 -0.16
CA TRP A 193 32.97 7.25 -1.63
C TRP A 193 31.54 7.41 -2.19
N GLY A 194 30.54 7.59 -1.33
CA GLY A 194 29.15 7.78 -1.73
C GLY A 194 28.33 6.49 -1.88
N TYR A 195 28.89 5.31 -1.56
CA TYR A 195 28.14 4.06 -1.59
C TYR A 195 27.51 3.75 -0.23
N HIS A 196 26.19 3.97 -0.09
CA HIS A 196 25.48 3.59 1.13
C HIS A 196 25.31 2.06 1.24
N ILE A 197 26.25 1.40 1.92
CA ILE A 197 26.27 -0.06 2.10
C ILE A 197 26.45 -0.47 3.56
N SER A 198 25.92 -1.63 3.93
CA SER A 198 26.09 -2.23 5.25
C SER A 198 27.25 -3.22 5.27
N ARG A 199 27.82 -3.47 6.45
CA ARG A 199 28.77 -4.58 6.72
C ARG A 199 28.28 -5.91 6.10
N SER A 200 27.01 -6.23 6.30
CA SER A 200 26.39 -7.46 5.78
C SER A 200 26.37 -7.52 4.25
N THR A 201 26.24 -6.38 3.58
CA THR A 201 26.29 -6.29 2.12
C THR A 201 27.70 -6.52 1.59
N VAL A 202 28.72 -5.95 2.24
CA VAL A 202 30.14 -6.17 1.89
C VAL A 202 30.53 -7.64 2.06
N HIS A 203 30.22 -8.22 3.22
CA HIS A 203 30.52 -9.62 3.50
C HIS A 203 29.87 -10.59 2.49
N ARG A 204 28.59 -10.38 2.17
CA ARG A 204 27.88 -11.19 1.17
C ARG A 204 28.52 -11.09 -0.21
N ARG A 205 28.87 -9.88 -0.66
CA ARG A 205 29.49 -9.66 -1.99
C ARG A 205 30.88 -10.28 -2.09
N TYR A 206 31.67 -10.18 -1.02
CA TYR A 206 32.99 -10.82 -0.96
C TYR A 206 32.86 -12.36 -1.02
N ARG A 207 31.90 -12.95 -0.31
CA ARG A 207 31.61 -14.40 -0.39
C ARG A 207 31.10 -14.83 -1.76
N GLU A 208 30.24 -14.04 -2.40
CA GLU A 208 29.77 -14.27 -3.77
C GLU A 208 30.93 -14.25 -4.77
N TRP A 209 31.90 -13.34 -4.59
CA TRP A 209 33.12 -13.28 -5.39
C TRP A 209 33.99 -14.51 -5.19
N ILE A 210 34.27 -14.92 -3.94
CA ILE A 210 35.04 -16.14 -3.64
C ILE A 210 34.41 -17.39 -4.27
N ALA A 211 33.08 -17.52 -4.17
CA ALA A 211 32.35 -18.65 -4.75
C ALA A 211 32.43 -18.66 -6.29
N SER A 212 32.46 -17.48 -6.92
CA SER A 212 32.57 -17.32 -8.37
C SER A 212 34.02 -17.49 -8.86
N SER A 213 35.03 -17.13 -8.06
CA SER A 213 36.44 -17.32 -8.41
C SER A 213 36.91 -18.76 -8.20
N ALA A 214 36.30 -19.49 -7.26
CA ALA A 214 36.58 -20.91 -7.02
C ALA A 214 36.10 -21.83 -8.16
N THR A 215 35.16 -21.38 -8.99
CA THR A 215 34.64 -22.11 -10.15
C THR A 215 35.47 -21.93 -11.42
N LEU A 216 36.55 -21.13 -11.39
CA LEU A 216 37.35 -20.71 -12.55
C LEU A 216 38.83 -21.16 -12.52
N LYS A 217 39.24 -22.06 -11.63
CA LYS A 217 40.62 -22.61 -11.73
C LYS A 217 40.71 -23.54 -12.96
N PRO A 218 41.62 -23.28 -13.91
CA PRO A 218 41.82 -24.17 -15.05
C PRO A 218 42.42 -25.49 -14.56
N VAL A 219 41.99 -26.59 -15.21
CA VAL A 219 42.63 -27.89 -15.14
C VAL A 219 44.09 -27.67 -15.55
N GLU A 220 45.02 -27.93 -14.63
CA GLU A 220 46.43 -28.07 -15.00
C GLU A 220 46.52 -29.26 -15.95
N GLU A 221 46.71 -28.98 -17.24
CA GLU A 221 47.27 -29.93 -18.20
C GLU A 221 48.66 -30.33 -17.68
N THR A 222 48.72 -31.48 -17.00
CA THR A 222 49.97 -32.24 -16.93
C THR A 222 50.08 -33.01 -18.23
N ASP A 223 50.52 -32.32 -19.28
CA ASP A 223 51.21 -32.94 -20.40
C ASP A 223 52.72 -32.85 -20.16
N GLU A 224 53.39 -33.91 -20.63
CA GLU A 224 54.83 -34.07 -20.87
C GLU A 224 55.68 -34.83 -19.82
N ASN A 225 55.86 -36.12 -20.20
CA ASN A 225 57.08 -36.96 -20.20
C ASN A 225 57.61 -37.59 -18.91
#